data_AF-A0A7W8PBB6-F1
#
_entry.id   AF-A0A7W8PBB6-F1
#
_cell.length_a   1.000
_cell.length_b   1.000
_cell.length_c   1.000
_cell.angle_alpha   90.00
_cell.angle_beta   90.00
_cell.angle_gamma   90.00
#
_symmetry.space_group_name_H-M   'P 1'
#
loop_
_entity.id
_entity.type
_entity.pdbx_description
1 polymer ?
#
loop_
_entity_poly.entity_id
_entity_poly.type
_entity_poly.pdbx_seq_one_letter_code
_entity_poly.pdbx_strand_id
1 'polypeptide(L)' 'MHIRPATGVRVRDPDLRDFLPDAGRVVPDSVYWRRRLRDGDVVPVADEPPPIPDTPDEPDATRRASHRTREPKATDPT' A
#
# COMPACT_ATOMS: atom_id res chain seq x y z
N MET A 1 13.10 -13.29 -3.23
CA MET A 1 12.52 -12.80 -1.97
C MET A 1 13.16 -11.46 -1.64
N HIS A 2 12.39 -10.43 -1.26
CA HIS A 2 12.94 -9.12 -0.89
C HIS A 2 13.08 -9.02 0.64
N ILE A 3 14.30 -8.86 1.14
CA ILE A 3 14.59 -8.78 2.57
C ILE A 3 15.56 -7.65 2.89
N ARG A 4 15.53 -7.14 4.11
CA ARG A 4 16.49 -6.16 4.66
C ARG A 4 17.02 -6.64 6.02
N PRO A 5 18.21 -6.20 6.45
CA PRO A 5 18.71 -6.55 7.77
C PRO A 5 17.82 -5.92 8.87
N ALA A 6 17.74 -6.58 10.02
CA ALA A 6 17.12 -5.99 11.20
C ALA A 6 17.93 -4.78 11.70
N THR A 7 17.26 -3.84 12.36
CA THR A 7 17.90 -2.62 12.87
C THR A 7 19.07 -2.95 13.80
N GLY A 8 20.26 -2.43 13.49
CA GLY A 8 21.47 -2.68 14.28
C GLY A 8 22.17 -4.01 13.99
N VAL A 9 21.66 -4.80 13.04
CA VAL A 9 22.27 -6.07 12.61
C VAL A 9 22.92 -5.89 11.24
N ARG A 10 24.09 -6.50 11.05
CA ARG A 10 24.76 -6.60 9.74
C ARG A 10 24.79 -8.05 9.31
N VAL A 11 24.07 -8.37 8.23
CA VAL A 11 23.99 -9.73 7.68
C VAL A 11 24.87 -9.82 6.45
N ARG A 12 25.76 -10.81 6.38
CA ARG A 12 26.59 -11.07 5.20
C ARG A 12 25.80 -11.88 4.17
N ASP A 13 25.92 -11.50 2.92
CA ASP A 13 25.47 -12.29 1.78
C ASP A 13 26.49 -13.40 1.48
N PRO A 14 26.09 -14.70 1.47
CA PRO A 14 27.02 -15.80 1.21
C PRO A 14 27.51 -15.84 -0.25
N ASP A 15 26.71 -15.34 -1.19
CA ASP A 15 26.98 -15.41 -2.63
C ASP A 15 27.82 -14.20 -3.07
N LEU A 16 27.36 -13.01 -2.71
CA LEU A 16 28.01 -11.74 -3.08
C LEU A 16 29.17 -11.38 -2.14
N ARG A 17 29.26 -12.04 -0.98
CA ARG A 17 30.29 -11.83 0.05
C ARG A 17 30.34 -10.39 0.57
N ASP A 18 29.28 -9.61 0.36
CA ASP A 18 29.07 -8.26 0.88
C ASP A 18 28.09 -8.28 2.07
N PHE A 19 27.76 -7.10 2.60
CA PHE A 19 26.71 -6.96 3.60
C PHE A 19 25.41 -6.55 2.93
N LEU A 20 24.30 -7.05 3.46
CA LEU A 20 22.97 -6.66 3.01
C LEU A 20 22.77 -5.15 3.28
N PRO A 21 22.35 -4.35 2.28
CA PRO A 21 22.09 -2.93 2.47
C PRO A 21 20.86 -2.70 3.34
N ASP A 22 20.80 -1.56 4.03
CA ASP A 22 19.66 -1.19 4.90
C ASP A 22 18.33 -1.06 4.14
N ALA A 23 18.40 -0.68 2.86
CA ALA A 23 17.23 -0.63 1.96
C ALA A 23 16.66 -2.03 1.64
N GLY A 24 17.44 -3.08 1.90
CA GLY A 24 17.11 -4.44 1.48
C GLY A 24 17.54 -4.77 0.05
N ARG A 25 17.48 -6.06 -0.28
CA ARG A 25 17.85 -6.60 -1.59
C ARG A 25 16.99 -7.82 -1.91
N VAL A 26 16.77 -8.04 -3.21
CA VAL A 26 16.18 -9.29 -3.69
C VAL A 26 17.23 -10.40 -3.67
N VAL A 27 16.98 -11.40 -2.85
CA VAL A 27 17.84 -12.58 -2.66
C VAL A 27 17.13 -13.85 -3.13
N PRO A 28 17.87 -14.93 -3.47
CA PRO A 28 17.27 -16.22 -3.74
C PRO A 28 16.52 -16.77 -2.51
N ASP A 29 15.42 -17.49 -2.74
CA ASP A 29 14.72 -18.19 -1.66
C ASP A 29 15.47 -19.49 -1.30
N SER A 30 16.54 -19.32 -0.52
CA SER A 30 17.42 -20.41 -0.09
C SER A 30 17.22 -20.74 1.40
N VAL A 31 17.68 -21.94 1.79
CA VAL A 31 17.66 -22.37 3.20
C VAL A 31 18.37 -21.38 4.12
N TYR A 32 19.44 -20.74 3.63
CA TYR A 32 20.18 -19.71 4.37
C TYR A 32 19.29 -18.51 4.73
N TRP A 33 18.60 -17.93 3.75
CA TRP A 33 17.77 -16.74 3.97
C TRP A 33 16.51 -17.05 4.77
N ARG A 34 15.89 -18.21 4.55
CA ARG A 34 14.77 -18.68 5.39
C ARG A 34 15.16 -18.85 6.85
N ARG A 35 16.37 -19.36 7.12
CA ARG A 35 16.88 -19.45 8.49
C ARG A 35 17.07 -18.07 9.10
N ARG A 36 17.65 -17.11 8.36
CA ARG A 36 17.82 -15.73 8.84
C ARG A 36 16.49 -15.04 9.16
N LEU A 37 15.45 -15.32 8.38
CA LEU A 37 14.11 -14.84 8.68
C LEU A 37 13.56 -15.42 9.99
N ARG A 38 13.80 -16.72 10.25
CA ARG A 38 13.39 -17.37 11.50
C ARG A 38 14.18 -16.87 12.71
N ASP A 39 15.48 -16.63 12.53
CA ASP A 39 16.37 -16.11 13.57
C ASP A 39 16.10 -14.63 13.86
N GLY A 40 15.42 -13.90 12.95
CA GLY A 40 15.10 -12.48 13.09
C GLY A 40 16.24 -11.55 12.68
N ASP A 41 17.29 -12.08 12.08
CA ASP A 41 18.42 -11.29 11.57
C ASP A 41 18.05 -10.44 10.35
N VAL A 42 17.06 -10.88 9.58
CA VAL A 42 16.52 -10.19 8.40
C VAL A 42 15.00 -10.15 8.49
N VAL A 43 14.40 -9.14 7.88
CA VAL A 43 12.94 -8.97 7.79
C VAL A 43 12.51 -8.86 6.32
N PRO A 44 11.35 -9.40 5.94
CA PRO A 44 10.82 -9.21 4.60
C PRO A 44 10.49 -7.74 4.38
N VAL A 45 10.90 -7.22 3.22
CA VAL A 45 10.43 -5.92 2.75
C VAL A 45 9.12 -6.19 2.06
N ALA A 46 8.01 -5.81 2.69
CA ALA A 46 6.72 -5.83 2.01
C ALA A 46 6.82 -4.82 0.86
N ASP A 47 6.74 -5.32 -0.38
CA ASP A 47 6.28 -4.50 -1.48
C ASP A 47 4.80 -4.25 -1.17
N GLU A 48 4.52 -3.26 -0.31
CA GLU A 48 3.16 -2.83 -0.04
C GLU A 48 2.58 -2.41 -1.39
N PRO A 49 1.62 -3.15 -1.98
CA PRO A 49 0.80 -2.52 -3.00
C PRO A 49 0.19 -1.29 -2.32
N PRO A 50 0.19 -0.12 -2.97
CA PRO A 50 -0.29 1.11 -2.34
C PRO A 50 -1.61 0.78 -1.65
N PRO A 51 -1.82 1.24 -0.40
CA PRO A 51 -3.07 0.98 0.30
C PRO A 51 -4.15 1.47 -0.65
N ILE A 52 -4.85 0.52 -1.28
CA ILE A 52 -6.10 0.83 -1.94
C ILE A 52 -6.90 1.34 -0.76
N PRO A 53 -7.25 2.63 -0.68
CA PRO A 53 -8.12 3.04 0.38
C PRO A 53 -9.36 2.20 0.17
N ASP A 54 -9.61 1.28 1.11
CA ASP A 54 -10.93 0.72 1.36
C ASP A 54 -11.79 1.95 1.67
N THR A 55 -12.21 2.63 0.61
CA THR A 55 -13.31 3.55 0.63
C THR A 55 -14.46 2.63 1.02
N PRO A 56 -15.01 2.76 2.24
CA PRO A 56 -16.26 2.08 2.52
C PRO A 56 -17.19 2.53 1.41
N ASP A 57 -17.76 1.56 0.71
CA ASP A 57 -18.86 1.74 -0.22
C ASP A 57 -20.00 2.40 0.57
N GLU A 58 -19.94 3.73 0.75
CA GLU A 58 -21.03 4.51 1.31
C GLU A 58 -21.97 4.80 0.13
N PRO A 59 -23.21 4.31 0.18
CA PRO A 59 -24.13 4.43 -0.94
C PRO A 59 -24.39 5.91 -1.18
N ASP A 60 -24.13 6.38 -2.41
CA ASP A 60 -24.42 7.74 -2.86
C ASP A 60 -25.93 8.02 -2.75
N ALA A 61 -26.34 8.41 -1.55
CA ALA A 61 -27.57 9.07 -1.23
C ALA A 61 -27.47 10.55 -1.64
N THR A 62 -27.16 10.83 -2.90
CA THR A 62 -27.24 12.19 -3.47
C THR A 62 -27.95 12.18 -4.82
N ARG A 63 -29.25 11.84 -4.80
CA ARG A 63 -30.19 12.41 -5.79
C ARG A 63 -31.08 13.44 -5.12
N ARG A 64 -30.48 14.51 -4.59
CA ARG A 64 -31.21 15.72 -4.23
C ARG A 64 -30.86 16.83 -5.22
N ALA A 65 -31.91 17.31 -5.86
CA ALA A 65 -32.04 18.65 -6.44
C ALA A 65 -31.44 18.91 -7.83
N SER A 66 -32.14 18.42 -8.87
CA SER A 66 -32.16 19.12 -10.16
C SER A 66 -33.11 20.32 -10.06
N HIS A 67 -32.56 21.45 -9.64
CA HIS A 67 -33.15 22.75 -9.94
C HIS A 67 -32.91 23.03 -11.42
N ARG A 68 -33.97 23.13 -12.23
CA ARG A 68 -33.91 23.92 -13.47
C ARG A 68 -35.14 24.81 -13.57
N THR A 69 -34.85 26.09 -13.36
CA THR A 69 -35.64 27.29 -13.60
C THR A 69 -36.22 27.39 -15.02
N ARG A 70 -37.53 27.68 -15.11
CA ARG A 70 -38.25 28.69 -15.94
C ARG A 70 -39.74 28.30 -15.90
N GLU A 71 -40.70 29.19 -15.70
CA GLU A 71 -40.94 30.48 -16.35
C GLU A 71 -42.03 31.22 -15.55
N PRO A 72 -42.00 32.55 -15.37
CA PRO A 72 -43.17 33.30 -14.89
C PRO A 72 -43.98 33.76 -16.11
N LYS A 73 -45.21 33.26 -16.28
CA LYS A 73 -46.18 33.89 -17.18
C LYS A 73 -47.48 34.16 -16.45
N ALA A 74 -47.76 35.45 -16.32
CA ALA A 74 -48.91 36.07 -15.72
C ALA A 74 -50.25 35.67 -16.36
N THR A 75 -51.34 36.00 -15.65
CA THR A 75 -52.73 36.39 -16.05
C THR A 75 -53.71 35.60 -15.17
N ASP A 76 -54.64 36.14 -14.38
CA ASP A 76 -55.03 37.46 -13.88
C ASP A 76 -56.13 37.18 -12.82
N PRO A 77 -56.33 37.99 -11.77
CA PRO A 77 -57.40 37.78 -10.79
C PRO A 77 -58.64 38.64 -11.08
N THR A 78 -59.81 38.02 -11.24
CA THR A 78 -61.13 38.46 -10.72
C THR A 78 -62.20 37.42 -11.05
#